data_AF-A0A1H1R0T1-F1
#
_entry.id   AF-A0A1H1R0T1-F1
#
_cell.length_a   1.000
_cell.length_b   1.000
_cell.length_c   1.000
_cell.angle_alpha   90.00
_cell.angle_beta   90.00
_cell.angle_gamma   90.00
#
_symmetry.space_group_name_H-M   'P 1'
#
loop_
_entity.id
_entity.type
_entity.pdbx_description
1 polymer ?
#
loop_
_entity_poly.entity_id
_entity_poly.type
_entity_poly.pdbx_seq_one_letter_code
_entity_poly.pdbx_strand_id
1 'polypeptide(L)' 'MNQFWFMPKLKGYGATPTTWEGHTLVAVFASVVFVCVLVMIRREKTSSIFPPPMIVVAVSTIIFLVVCAWKTDGAWG' A
#
# COMPACT_ATOMS: atom_id res chain seq x y z
N MET A 1 15.10 -18.17 -4.69
CA MET A 1 15.72 -17.59 -3.48
C MET A 1 15.38 -16.11 -3.45
N ASN A 2 14.26 -15.74 -2.83
CA ASN A 2 13.88 -14.37 -2.42
C ASN A 2 12.67 -14.54 -1.49
N GLN A 3 12.90 -15.17 -0.35
CA GLN A 3 11.82 -15.77 0.44
C GLN A 3 10.96 -14.69 1.13
N PHE A 4 11.57 -13.56 1.50
CA PHE A 4 10.92 -12.42 2.14
C PHE A 4 11.33 -11.11 1.46
N TRP A 5 10.36 -10.21 1.27
CA TRP A 5 10.55 -8.89 0.65
C TRP A 5 10.61 -7.77 1.69
N PHE A 6 10.10 -8.06 2.89
CA PHE A 6 9.99 -7.14 3.99
C PHE A 6 10.60 -7.73 5.26
N MET A 7 11.21 -6.87 6.07
CA MET A 7 11.64 -7.20 7.43
C MET A 7 10.77 -6.44 8.44
N PRO A 8 10.40 -7.07 9.57
CA PRO A 8 9.67 -6.37 10.63
C PRO A 8 10.54 -5.27 11.24
N LYS A 9 9.92 -4.17 11.65
CA LYS A 9 10.65 -3.09 12.31
C LYS A 9 11.10 -3.53 13.70
N LEU A 10 12.32 -3.14 14.09
CA LEU A 10 12.86 -3.38 15.43
C LEU A 10 12.12 -2.57 16.52
N LYS A 11 11.45 -1.48 16.13
CA LYS A 11 10.64 -0.63 17.02
C LYS A 11 9.38 -0.14 16.31
N GLY A 12 8.22 -0.43 16.90
CA GLY A 12 6.91 -0.01 16.43
C GLY A 12 6.36 -0.82 15.26
N TYR A 13 5.05 -0.71 15.04
CA TYR A 13 4.31 -1.61 14.15
C TYR A 13 4.66 -1.45 12.66
N GLY A 14 4.90 -2.59 12.00
CA GLY A 14 4.95 -2.73 10.56
C GLY A 14 6.25 -3.35 10.04
N ALA A 15 6.44 -3.24 8.72
CA ALA A 15 7.56 -3.84 8.03
C ALA A 15 8.20 -2.85 7.05
N THR A 16 9.48 -3.04 6.75
CA THR A 16 10.26 -2.24 5.80
C THR A 16 10.72 -3.10 4.63
N PRO A 17 10.59 -2.62 3.37
CA PRO A 17 11.10 -3.35 2.23
C PRO A 17 12.62 -3.45 2.30
N THR A 18 13.17 -4.63 2.05
CA THR A 18 14.62 -4.88 2.02
C THR A 18 15.11 -5.35 0.66
N THR A 19 14.19 -5.79 -0.20
CA THR A 19 14.48 -6.21 -1.58
C THR A 19 13.94 -5.21 -2.59
N TRP A 20 14.49 -5.25 -3.81
CA TRP A 20 13.99 -4.47 -4.93
C TRP A 20 12.49 -4.72 -5.19
N GLU A 21 12.03 -5.96 -5.02
CA GLU A 21 10.62 -6.36 -5.17
C GLU A 21 9.71 -5.70 -4.12
N GLY A 22 10.17 -5.57 -2.87
CA GLY A 22 9.46 -4.83 -1.84
C GLY A 22 9.38 -3.33 -2.16
N HIS A 23 10.47 -2.74 -2.64
CA HIS A 23 10.50 -1.34 -3.06
C HIS A 23 9.60 -1.07 -4.26
N THR A 24 9.59 -1.95 -5.26
CA THR A 24 8.68 -1.80 -6.42
C THR A 24 7.22 -1.93 -5.99
N LEU A 25 6.88 -2.84 -5.09
CA LEU A 25 5.52 -2.94 -4.54
C LEU A 25 5.08 -1.64 -3.85
N VAL A 26 5.94 -1.07 -3.00
CA VAL A 26 5.69 0.21 -2.32
C VAL A 26 5.54 1.34 -3.34
N ALA A 27 6.39 1.41 -4.36
CA ALA A 27 6.32 2.42 -5.41
C ALA A 27 5.03 2.31 -6.24
N VAL A 28 4.61 1.09 -6.59
CA VAL A 28 3.34 0.84 -7.28
C VAL A 28 2.17 1.30 -6.41
N PHE A 29 2.12 0.91 -5.14
CA PHE A 29 1.07 1.34 -4.23
C PHE A 29 1.03 2.87 -4.09
N ALA A 30 2.19 3.52 -3.90
CA ALA A 30 2.28 4.97 -3.82
C ALA A 30 1.78 5.66 -5.10
N SER A 31 2.11 5.12 -6.28
CA SER A 31 1.62 5.65 -7.56
C SER A 31 0.10 5.52 -7.71
N VAL A 32 -0.50 4.40 -7.26
CA VAL A 32 -1.96 4.19 -7.26
C VAL A 32 -2.65 5.24 -6.38
N VAL A 33 -2.14 5.45 -5.17
CA VAL A 33 -2.66 6.46 -4.25
C VAL A 33 -2.52 7.86 -4.85
N PHE A 34 -1.35 8.18 -5.41
CA PHE A 34 -1.10 9.47 -6.04
C PHE A 34 -2.06 9.77 -7.18
N VAL A 35 -2.28 8.80 -8.08
CA VAL A 35 -3.27 8.93 -9.17
C VAL A 35 -4.68 9.11 -8.63
N CYS A 36 -5.07 8.35 -7.61
CA CYS A 36 -6.39 8.49 -6.98
C CYS A 36 -6.59 9.89 -6.37
N VAL A 37 -5.56 10.44 -5.72
CA VAL A 37 -5.59 11.80 -5.16
C VAL A 37 -5.72 12.84 -6.27
N LEU A 38 -4.95 12.73 -7.37
CA LEU A 38 -5.07 13.65 -8.50
C LEU A 38 -6.46 13.60 -9.14
N VAL A 39 -7.05 12.41 -9.26
CA VAL A 39 -8.43 12.24 -9.76
C VAL A 39 -9.43 12.89 -8.81
N MET A 40 -9.24 12.79 -7.49
CA MET A 40 -10.10 13.46 -6.51
C MET A 40 -10.01 14.99 -6.59
N ILE A 41 -8.80 15.54 -6.69
CA ILE A 41 -8.59 16.99 -6.80
C ILE A 41 -9.28 17.56 -8.05
N ARG A 42 -9.25 16.81 -9.16
CA ARG A 42 -9.92 17.21 -10.41
C ARG A 42 -11.45 17.05 -10.37
N ARG A 43 -12.02 16.36 -9.39
CA ARG A 43 -13.48 16.23 -9.26
C ARG A 43 -14.04 17.44 -8.55
N GLU A 44 -14.47 18.44 -9.33
CA GLU A 44 -15.06 19.68 -8.78
C GLU A 44 -16.40 19.47 -8.06
N LYS A 45 -17.19 18.47 -8.46
CA LYS A 45 -18.50 18.18 -7.86
C LYS A 45 -18.72 16.68 -7.80
N THR A 46 -18.61 16.10 -6.63
CA THR A 46 -19.14 14.76 -6.35
C THR A 46 -19.76 14.79 -4.96
N SER A 47 -21.08 14.72 -4.88
CA SER A 47 -21.84 14.66 -3.61
C SER A 47 -21.95 13.23 -3.07
N SER A 48 -21.18 12.29 -3.64
CA SER A 48 -21.16 10.92 -3.14
C SER A 48 -20.27 10.85 -1.91
N ILE A 49 -20.80 10.27 -0.83
CA ILE A 49 -20.07 10.02 0.41
C ILE A 49 -18.87 9.09 0.16
N PHE A 50 -18.96 8.20 -0.85
CA PHE A 50 -17.90 7.24 -1.20
C PHE A 50 -17.53 7.36 -2.68
N PRO A 51 -16.75 8.38 -3.06
CA PRO A 51 -16.30 8.54 -4.44
C PRO A 51 -15.45 7.33 -4.88
N PRO A 52 -15.60 6.84 -6.13
CA PRO A 52 -14.91 5.66 -6.64
C PRO A 52 -13.39 5.56 -6.36
N PRO A 53 -12.58 6.64 -6.46
CA PRO A 53 -11.16 6.55 -6.14
C PRO A 53 -10.89 6.19 -4.66
N MET A 54 -11.81 6.50 -3.74
CA MET A 54 -11.70 6.12 -2.33
C MET A 54 -11.88 4.60 -2.15
N ILE A 55 -12.80 3.99 -2.91
CA ILE A 55 -13.00 2.53 -2.91
C ILE A 55 -11.73 1.84 -3.45
N VAL A 56 -11.15 2.38 -4.53
CA VAL A 56 -9.90 1.86 -5.11
C VAL A 56 -8.75 1.95 -4.10
N VAL A 57 -8.61 3.08 -3.41
CA VAL A 57 -7.58 3.23 -2.35
C VAL A 57 -7.81 2.24 -1.21
N ALA A 58 -9.04 2.06 -0.75
CA ALA A 58 -9.34 1.12 0.33
C ALA A 58 -8.98 -0.33 -0.06
N VAL A 59 -9.42 -0.78 -1.24
CA VAL A 59 -9.13 -2.13 -1.75
C VAL A 59 -7.63 -2.33 -1.97
N SER A 60 -6.97 -1.39 -2.63
CA SER A 60 -5.51 -1.47 -2.86
C SER A 60 -4.72 -1.48 -1.55
N THR A 61 -5.16 -0.74 -0.53
CA THR A 61 -4.54 -0.75 0.80
C THR A 61 -4.65 -2.12 1.46
N ILE A 62 -5.83 -2.74 1.42
CA ILE A 62 -6.02 -4.09 1.98
C ILE A 62 -5.12 -5.09 1.27
N ILE A 63 -5.09 -5.08 -0.07
CA ILE A 63 -4.22 -5.96 -0.86
C ILE A 63 -2.75 -5.73 -0.50
N PHE A 64 -2.32 -4.47 -0.43
CA PHE A 64 -0.95 -4.11 -0.08
C PHE A 64 -0.56 -4.62 1.32
N LEU A 65 -1.44 -4.45 2.32
CA LEU A 65 -1.19 -4.94 3.68
C LEU A 65 -1.11 -6.48 3.73
N VAL A 66 -1.99 -7.19 3.03
CA VAL A 66 -1.96 -8.66 2.96
C VAL A 66 -0.66 -9.14 2.32
N VAL A 67 -0.25 -8.54 1.19
CA VAL A 67 1.00 -8.90 0.51
C VAL A 67 2.20 -8.60 1.40
N CYS A 68 2.22 -7.45 2.09
CA CYS A 68 3.27 -7.13 3.04
C CYS A 68 3.33 -8.16 4.16
N ALA A 69 2.19 -8.54 4.75
CA ALA A 69 2.15 -9.51 5.85
C ALA A 69 2.65 -10.90 5.41
N TRP A 70 2.28 -11.36 4.21
CA TRP A 70 2.74 -12.64 3.67
C TRP A 70 4.21 -12.65 3.26
N LYS A 71 4.76 -11.50 2.87
CA LYS A 71 6.15 -11.35 2.42
C LYS A 71 7.07 -10.78 3.49
N THR A 72 6.59 -10.62 4.73
CA THR A 72 7.42 -10.22 5.87
C THR A 72 8.03 -11.46 6.51
N ASP A 73 9.31 -11.36 6.88
CA ASP A 73 9.99 -12.39 7.67
C ASP A 73 9.52 -12.34 9.14
N GLY A 74 8.40 -13.01 9.42
CA GLY A 74 7.78 -13.08 10.75
C GLY A 74 6.57 -12.16 10.93
N ALA A 75 6.11 -12.03 12.19
CA ALA A 75 4.98 -11.17 12.54
C ALA A 75 5.41 -9.70 12.63
N TRP A 76 4.46 -8.79 12.38
CA TRP A 76 4.67 -7.37 12.65
C TRP A 76 4.63 -7.16 14.17
N GLY A 77 5.72 -6.62 14.73
CA GLY A 77 5.87 -6.29 16.15
C GLY A 77 5.81 -4.80 16.42
#